data_AF-A0A5C6C441-F1
#
_entry.id   AF-A0A5C6C441-F1
#
_cell.length_a   1.000
_cell.length_b   1.000
_cell.length_c   1.000
_cell.angle_alpha   90.00
_cell.angle_beta   90.00
_cell.angle_gamma   90.00
#
_symmetry.space_group_name_H-M   'P 1'
#
loop_
_entity.id
_entity.type
_entity.pdbx_description
1 polymer ?
#
loop_
_entity_poly.entity_id
_entity_poly.type
_entity_poly.pdbx_seq_one_letter_code
_entity_poly.pdbx_strand_id
1 'polypeptide(L)'
;MNTKVQLACESLVREIPLASILPMRKIAKSVKNTVKYRQILASIRQIGLIEPLVVHPQKGSGGQFMLLDGTVRYEALMDLQIKSVKCLVALDDEAFTYNHKVNRLTAIQEHFMIMKAVKGGVAESQIADVLDIDVALIRKKRDLLVGICAEAVELLKGKNATSATFIQLRKVVPMRQIEMAELMCATSNFSDSYSKCLIAATPADLLVDKAASREVGGLSSIDMARMEREMDSLARDFKQIDEVHGKNVLNLVISVGYLRALLDNARVVRYLAANYPEILTELQKVADSRMLEGETKQNSPENDTPPADDAESS
;
A
#
# COMPACT_ATOMS: atom_id res chain seq x y z
N MET A 1 19.62 5.79 -28.60
CA MET A 1 18.97 4.61 -29.20
C MET A 1 17.58 4.50 -28.59
N ASN A 2 16.51 4.74 -29.36
CA ASN A 2 15.14 4.51 -28.88
C ASN A 2 14.86 3.01 -28.92
N THR A 3 15.22 2.30 -27.85
CA THR A 3 14.80 0.91 -27.65
C THR A 3 13.27 0.92 -27.50
N LYS A 4 12.56 0.61 -28.58
CA LYS A 4 11.12 0.33 -28.52
C LYS A 4 10.96 -0.84 -27.56
N VAL A 5 10.41 -0.58 -26.37
CA VAL A 5 9.99 -1.63 -25.43
C VAL A 5 9.05 -2.56 -26.20
N GLN A 6 9.46 -3.81 -26.37
CA GLN A 6 8.61 -4.82 -26.99
C GLN A 6 7.49 -5.17 -26.01
N LEU A 7 6.27 -5.32 -26.53
CA LEU A 7 5.13 -5.73 -25.72
C LEU A 7 5.32 -7.20 -25.31
N ALA A 8 4.98 -7.53 -24.06
CA ALA A 8 5.05 -8.92 -23.57
C ALA A 8 3.95 -9.82 -24.17
N CYS A 9 2.89 -9.23 -24.73
CA CYS A 9 1.76 -9.93 -25.32
C CYS A 9 1.35 -9.28 -26.64
N GLU A 10 0.64 -10.03 -27.47
CA GLU A 10 -0.10 -9.48 -28.59
C GLU A 10 -1.11 -8.42 -28.11
N SER A 11 -1.34 -7.39 -28.93
CA SER A 11 -2.25 -6.29 -28.62
C SER A 11 -3.73 -6.68 -28.70
N LEU A 12 -4.05 -7.84 -29.27
CA LEU A 12 -5.41 -8.31 -29.48
C LEU A 12 -5.75 -9.46 -28.52
N VAL A 13 -6.92 -9.32 -27.88
CA VAL A 13 -7.52 -10.41 -27.11
C VAL A 13 -8.16 -11.39 -28.08
N ARG A 14 -7.80 -12.67 -27.97
CA ARG A 14 -8.36 -13.76 -28.78
C ARG A 14 -9.32 -14.60 -27.96
N GLU A 15 -10.35 -15.11 -28.60
CA GLU A 15 -11.25 -16.09 -27.98
C GLU A 15 -10.71 -17.50 -28.24
N ILE A 16 -10.39 -18.22 -27.17
CA ILE A 16 -9.73 -19.53 -27.23
C ILE A 16 -10.61 -20.57 -26.52
N PRO A 17 -10.84 -21.75 -27.13
CA PRO A 17 -11.54 -22.85 -26.45
C PRO A 17 -10.79 -23.29 -25.19
N LEU A 18 -11.50 -23.43 -24.07
CA LEU A 18 -10.88 -23.82 -22.80
C LEU A 18 -10.16 -25.18 -22.88
N ALA A 19 -10.69 -26.09 -23.71
CA ALA A 19 -10.11 -27.40 -23.98
C ALA A 19 -8.74 -27.36 -24.70
N SER A 20 -8.42 -26.24 -25.36
CA SER A 20 -7.13 -26.04 -26.03
C SER A 20 -6.06 -25.42 -25.12
N ILE A 21 -6.44 -25.04 -23.90
CA ILE A 21 -5.55 -24.43 -22.90
C ILE A 21 -5.06 -25.51 -21.94
N LEU A 22 -3.74 -25.62 -21.81
CA LEU A 22 -3.04 -26.57 -20.96
C LEU A 22 -2.53 -25.86 -19.70
N PRO A 23 -3.10 -26.16 -18.51
CA PRO A 23 -2.61 -25.60 -17.26
C PRO A 23 -1.26 -26.23 -16.87
N MET A 24 -0.26 -25.40 -16.57
CA MET A 24 1.06 -25.88 -16.12
C MET A 24 1.03 -26.53 -14.73
N ARG A 25 0.06 -26.16 -13.90
CA ARG A 25 -0.10 -26.65 -12.52
C ARG A 25 -1.56 -26.92 -12.24
N LYS A 26 -1.84 -28.07 -11.61
CA LYS A 26 -3.16 -28.35 -11.03
C LYS A 26 -3.30 -27.64 -9.70
N ILE A 27 -4.46 -27.06 -9.47
CA ILE A 27 -4.75 -26.38 -8.20
C ILE A 27 -5.03 -27.44 -7.12
N ALA A 28 -4.47 -27.24 -5.94
CA ALA A 28 -4.79 -28.06 -4.78
C ALA A 28 -6.27 -27.92 -4.39
N LYS A 29 -6.93 -29.02 -4.01
CA LYS A 29 -8.34 -29.01 -3.60
C LYS A 29 -8.64 -28.02 -2.47
N SER A 30 -7.67 -27.75 -1.60
CA SER A 30 -7.78 -26.75 -0.52
C SER A 30 -8.06 -25.33 -1.04
N VAL A 31 -7.54 -24.97 -2.21
CA VAL A 31 -7.74 -23.64 -2.80
C VAL A 31 -9.20 -23.43 -3.22
N LYS A 32 -9.89 -24.49 -3.67
CA LYS A 32 -11.32 -24.41 -4.03
C LYS A 32 -12.20 -24.03 -2.84
N ASN A 33 -11.77 -24.34 -1.62
CA ASN A 33 -12.49 -24.00 -0.40
C ASN A 33 -12.18 -22.57 0.11
N THR A 34 -11.25 -21.85 -0.52
CA THR A 34 -10.88 -20.50 -0.07
C THR A 34 -11.98 -19.49 -0.41
N VAL A 35 -12.10 -18.45 0.42
CA VAL A 35 -12.98 -17.31 0.16
C VAL A 35 -12.68 -16.73 -1.23
N LYS A 36 -11.40 -16.48 -1.54
CA LYS A 36 -10.96 -15.91 -2.81
C LYS A 36 -11.47 -16.70 -4.02
N TYR A 37 -11.45 -18.04 -3.96
CA TYR A 37 -11.97 -18.87 -5.06
C TYR A 37 -13.47 -18.67 -5.25
N ARG A 38 -14.26 -18.68 -4.15
CA ARG A 38 -15.70 -18.45 -4.20
C ARG A 38 -16.05 -17.07 -4.77
N GLN A 39 -15.30 -16.03 -4.39
CA GLN A 39 -15.48 -14.67 -4.91
C GLN A 39 -15.22 -14.59 -6.42
N ILE A 40 -14.15 -15.24 -6.90
CA ILE A 40 -13.83 -15.28 -8.34
C ILE A 40 -14.97 -15.97 -9.09
N LEU A 41 -15.45 -17.09 -8.58
CA LEU A 41 -16.52 -17.87 -9.19
C LEU A 41 -17.86 -17.11 -9.21
N ALA A 42 -18.22 -16.43 -8.11
CA ALA A 42 -19.41 -15.58 -8.05
C ALA A 42 -19.32 -14.39 -9.03
N SER A 43 -18.16 -13.75 -9.10
CA SER A 43 -17.90 -12.65 -10.03
C SER A 43 -18.03 -13.10 -11.50
N ILE A 44 -17.39 -14.21 -11.88
CA ILE A 44 -17.48 -14.74 -13.25
C ILE A 44 -18.93 -15.09 -13.62
N ARG A 45 -19.72 -15.64 -12.69
CA ARG A 45 -21.15 -15.94 -12.95
C ARG A 45 -21.98 -14.70 -13.26
N GLN A 46 -21.73 -13.60 -12.56
CA GLN A 46 -22.56 -12.40 -12.67
C GLN A 46 -22.14 -11.46 -13.80
N ILE A 47 -20.84 -11.24 -13.97
CA ILE A 47 -20.29 -10.22 -14.89
C ILE A 47 -19.33 -10.79 -15.94
N GLY A 48 -19.03 -12.09 -15.86
CA GLY A 48 -18.05 -12.73 -16.74
C GLY A 48 -16.61 -12.47 -16.33
N LEU A 49 -15.69 -12.95 -17.15
CA LEU A 49 -14.26 -12.77 -16.92
C LEU A 49 -13.83 -11.34 -17.27
N ILE A 50 -13.48 -10.54 -16.26
CA ILE A 50 -12.98 -9.16 -16.45
C ILE A 50 -11.56 -9.17 -17.02
N GLU A 51 -10.66 -9.87 -16.35
CA GLU A 51 -9.25 -9.93 -16.72
C GLU A 51 -9.00 -11.22 -17.53
N PRO A 52 -8.56 -11.12 -18.81
CA PRO A 52 -8.29 -12.26 -19.66
C PRO A 52 -7.24 -13.22 -19.07
N LEU A 53 -7.28 -14.48 -19.51
CA LEU A 53 -6.19 -15.43 -19.21
C LEU A 53 -4.97 -15.10 -20.08
N VAL A 54 -3.76 -15.31 -19.55
CA VAL A 54 -2.53 -15.14 -20.35
C VAL A 54 -2.05 -16.52 -20.76
N VAL A 55 -1.89 -16.72 -22.07
CA VAL A 55 -1.49 -18.00 -22.64
C VAL A 55 -0.37 -17.86 -23.66
N HIS A 56 0.45 -18.88 -23.82
CA HIS A 56 1.52 -18.93 -24.81
C HIS A 56 1.28 -20.09 -25.81
N PRO A 57 1.42 -19.87 -27.12
CA PRO A 57 1.24 -20.95 -28.10
C PRO A 57 2.32 -22.01 -27.95
N GLN A 58 1.94 -23.29 -27.87
CA GLN A 58 2.92 -24.36 -27.68
C GLN A 58 3.67 -24.67 -28.98
N LYS A 59 5.01 -24.71 -28.91
CA LYS A 59 5.86 -25.10 -30.05
C LYS A 59 5.58 -26.56 -30.43
N GLY A 60 5.17 -26.79 -31.68
CA GLY A 60 5.01 -28.15 -32.25
C GLY A 60 3.60 -28.76 -32.17
N SER A 61 2.62 -28.12 -31.52
CA SER A 61 1.22 -28.56 -31.52
C SER A 61 0.32 -27.43 -32.03
N GLY A 62 -0.14 -27.54 -33.27
CA GLY A 62 -1.00 -26.54 -33.90
C GLY A 62 -2.30 -26.37 -33.12
N GLY A 63 -2.48 -25.20 -32.49
CA GLY A 63 -3.73 -24.83 -31.81
C GLY A 63 -3.81 -25.19 -30.32
N GLN A 64 -2.71 -25.59 -29.68
CA GLN A 64 -2.64 -25.73 -28.22
C GLN A 64 -1.91 -24.54 -27.57
N PHE A 65 -2.39 -24.14 -26.40
CA PHE A 65 -1.88 -22.99 -25.65
C PHE A 65 -1.53 -23.39 -24.22
N MET A 66 -0.35 -22.99 -23.75
CA MET A 66 0.07 -23.14 -22.38
C MET A 66 -0.45 -21.99 -21.52
N LEU A 67 -1.06 -22.28 -20.37
CA LEU A 67 -1.53 -21.25 -19.44
C LEU A 67 -0.37 -20.69 -18.62
N LEU A 68 -0.07 -19.40 -18.79
CA LEU A 68 0.97 -18.70 -18.04
C LEU A 68 0.42 -18.03 -16.78
N ASP A 69 -0.71 -17.31 -16.90
CA ASP A 69 -1.37 -16.67 -15.76
C ASP A 69 -2.89 -16.92 -15.75
N GLY A 70 -3.45 -16.93 -14.53
CA GLY A 70 -4.88 -17.07 -14.31
C GLY A 70 -5.31 -18.50 -13.97
N THR A 71 -4.45 -19.33 -13.39
CA THR A 71 -4.79 -20.73 -13.01
C THR A 71 -6.08 -20.82 -12.22
N VAL A 72 -6.26 -19.96 -11.20
CA VAL A 72 -7.47 -19.94 -10.35
C VAL A 72 -8.72 -19.57 -11.17
N ARG A 73 -8.59 -18.62 -12.10
CA ARG A 73 -9.66 -18.19 -13.00
C ARG A 73 -10.01 -19.30 -13.99
N TYR A 74 -9.02 -19.95 -14.58
CA TYR A 74 -9.18 -21.11 -15.45
C TYR A 74 -9.97 -22.24 -14.77
N GLU A 75 -9.60 -22.59 -13.54
CA GLU A 75 -10.32 -23.63 -12.78
C GLU A 75 -11.76 -23.22 -12.47
N ALA A 76 -12.02 -21.94 -12.16
CA ALA A 76 -13.37 -21.45 -11.98
C ALA A 76 -14.19 -21.51 -13.28
N LEU A 77 -13.60 -21.20 -14.43
CA LEU A 77 -14.26 -21.32 -15.74
C LEU A 77 -14.59 -22.78 -16.09
N MET A 78 -13.70 -23.73 -15.72
CA MET A 78 -13.94 -25.16 -15.86
C MET A 78 -15.13 -25.63 -15.00
N ASP A 79 -15.17 -25.21 -13.72
CA ASP A 79 -16.26 -25.57 -12.80
C ASP A 79 -17.60 -24.94 -13.23
N LEU A 80 -17.57 -23.82 -13.97
CA LEU A 80 -18.74 -23.19 -14.61
C LEU A 80 -19.07 -23.75 -16.00
N GLN A 81 -18.30 -24.73 -16.50
CA GLN A 81 -18.49 -25.37 -17.80
C GLN A 81 -18.51 -24.39 -19.00
N ILE A 82 -17.72 -23.32 -18.90
CA ILE A 82 -17.58 -22.33 -19.97
C ILE A 82 -16.69 -22.91 -21.10
N LYS A 83 -17.15 -22.79 -22.35
CA LYS A 83 -16.50 -23.43 -23.51
C LYS A 83 -15.35 -22.61 -24.10
N SER A 84 -15.50 -21.29 -24.17
CA SER A 84 -14.54 -20.36 -24.75
C SER A 84 -14.26 -19.22 -23.79
N VAL A 85 -13.04 -18.69 -23.84
CA VAL A 85 -12.59 -17.62 -22.96
C VAL A 85 -11.71 -16.63 -23.70
N LYS A 86 -11.78 -15.36 -23.28
CA LYS A 86 -10.89 -14.30 -23.73
C LYS A 86 -9.49 -14.50 -23.15
N CYS A 87 -8.50 -14.57 -24.04
CA CYS A 87 -7.10 -14.75 -23.70
C CYS A 87 -6.21 -13.69 -24.35
N LEU A 88 -5.15 -13.31 -23.65
CA LEU A 88 -4.02 -12.58 -24.18
C LEU A 88 -2.94 -13.60 -24.56
N VAL A 89 -2.44 -13.49 -25.79
CA VAL A 89 -1.37 -14.36 -26.29
C VAL A 89 -0.03 -13.72 -25.95
N ALA A 90 0.72 -14.34 -25.05
CA ALA A 90 2.07 -13.91 -24.68
C ALA A 90 3.06 -14.26 -25.80
N LEU A 91 4.01 -13.36 -26.05
CA LEU A 91 5.09 -13.59 -27.01
C LEU A 91 6.20 -14.48 -26.43
N ASP A 92 6.31 -14.50 -25.11
CA ASP A 92 7.29 -15.28 -24.35
C ASP A 92 6.61 -16.37 -23.51
N ASP A 93 7.33 -17.42 -23.14
CA ASP A 93 6.85 -18.55 -22.35
C ASP A 93 7.11 -18.43 -20.84
N GLU A 94 7.50 -17.23 -20.38
CA GLU A 94 7.73 -16.94 -18.96
C GLU A 94 6.44 -16.95 -18.12
N ALA A 95 6.34 -17.89 -17.18
CA ALA A 95 5.19 -18.05 -16.28
C ALA A 95 5.34 -17.32 -14.92
N PHE A 96 6.26 -16.35 -14.79
CA PHE A 96 6.49 -15.67 -13.52
C PHE A 96 5.45 -14.56 -13.29
N THR A 97 4.62 -14.72 -12.24
CA THR A 97 3.57 -13.75 -11.90
C THR A 97 3.99 -12.90 -10.70
N TYR A 98 4.00 -11.57 -10.84
CA TYR A 98 4.36 -10.62 -9.78
C TYR A 98 3.26 -10.42 -8.73
N ASN A 99 2.52 -11.48 -8.39
CA ASN A 99 1.44 -11.43 -7.40
C ASN A 99 1.91 -10.93 -6.02
N HIS A 100 3.21 -11.06 -5.70
CA HIS A 100 3.81 -10.54 -4.48
C HIS A 100 4.04 -9.02 -4.49
N LYS A 101 4.01 -8.37 -5.66
CA LYS A 101 4.18 -6.91 -5.83
C LYS A 101 2.84 -6.17 -5.92
N VAL A 102 1.72 -6.85 -5.68
CA VAL A 102 0.38 -6.24 -5.76
C VAL A 102 0.04 -5.54 -4.44
N ASN A 103 -0.17 -4.22 -4.52
CA ASN A 103 -0.67 -3.43 -3.39
C ASN A 103 -2.09 -3.84 -3.03
N ARG A 104 -2.35 -4.01 -1.73
CA ARG A 104 -3.69 -4.33 -1.21
C ARG A 104 -4.49 -3.05 -1.02
N LEU A 105 -5.79 -3.13 -1.27
CA LEU A 105 -6.72 -2.04 -1.01
C LEU A 105 -6.82 -1.77 0.49
N THR A 106 -6.76 -0.49 0.87
CA THR A 106 -7.01 -0.01 2.24
C THR A 106 -8.52 0.11 2.50
N ALA A 107 -8.93 0.10 3.77
CA ALA A 107 -10.34 0.22 4.13
C ALA A 107 -10.99 1.53 3.61
N ILE A 108 -10.22 2.63 3.61
CA ILE A 108 -10.66 3.93 3.04
C ILE A 108 -10.86 3.81 1.52
N GLN A 109 -9.94 3.16 0.80
CA GLN A 109 -10.08 2.96 -0.64
C GLN A 109 -11.30 2.11 -0.97
N GLU A 110 -11.52 1.01 -0.24
CA GLU A 110 -12.71 0.18 -0.40
C GLU A 110 -14.01 0.99 -0.18
N HIS A 111 -14.05 1.82 0.87
CA HIS A 111 -15.18 2.73 1.13
C HIS A 111 -15.46 3.64 -0.08
N PHE A 112 -14.45 4.32 -0.61
CA PHE A 112 -14.62 5.20 -1.77
C PHE A 112 -15.01 4.45 -3.04
N MET A 113 -14.49 3.23 -3.24
CA MET A 113 -14.88 2.38 -4.38
C MET A 113 -16.36 1.97 -4.29
N ILE A 114 -16.82 1.53 -3.11
CA ILE A 114 -18.23 1.17 -2.89
C ILE A 114 -19.12 2.39 -3.08
N MET A 115 -18.76 3.54 -2.49
CA MET A 115 -19.51 4.79 -2.64
C MET A 115 -19.61 5.20 -4.11
N LYS A 116 -18.53 5.07 -4.88
CA LYS A 116 -18.52 5.37 -6.32
C LYS A 116 -19.42 4.43 -7.11
N ALA A 117 -19.42 3.13 -6.79
CA ALA A 117 -20.28 2.14 -7.44
C ALA A 117 -21.78 2.40 -7.16
N VAL A 118 -22.13 2.68 -5.90
CA VAL A 118 -23.52 2.99 -5.50
C VAL A 118 -23.99 4.29 -6.14
N LYS A 119 -23.16 5.34 -6.15
CA LYS A 119 -23.47 6.60 -6.87
C LYS A 119 -23.64 6.40 -8.38
N GLY A 120 -22.96 5.41 -8.96
CA GLY A 120 -23.11 4.99 -10.35
C GLY A 120 -24.39 4.20 -10.64
N GLY A 121 -25.24 3.95 -9.64
CA GLY A 121 -26.52 3.25 -9.80
C GLY A 121 -26.48 1.74 -9.54
N VAL A 122 -25.36 1.19 -9.08
CA VAL A 122 -25.25 -0.23 -8.73
C VAL A 122 -25.86 -0.48 -7.36
N ALA A 123 -26.77 -1.45 -7.26
CA ALA A 123 -27.41 -1.80 -5.99
C ALA A 123 -26.43 -2.50 -5.03
N GLU A 124 -26.57 -2.26 -3.72
CA GLU A 124 -25.72 -2.89 -2.69
C GLU A 124 -25.80 -4.42 -2.72
N SER A 125 -26.97 -4.98 -3.03
CA SER A 125 -27.18 -6.42 -3.20
C SER A 125 -26.39 -6.98 -4.37
N GLN A 126 -26.33 -6.26 -5.49
CA GLN A 126 -25.55 -6.70 -6.65
C GLN A 126 -24.05 -6.71 -6.35
N ILE A 127 -23.55 -5.71 -5.61
CA ILE A 127 -22.14 -5.68 -5.17
C ILE A 127 -21.85 -6.87 -4.25
N ALA A 128 -22.76 -7.15 -3.32
CA ALA A 128 -22.67 -8.27 -2.39
C ALA A 128 -22.65 -9.63 -3.13
N ASP A 129 -23.54 -9.82 -4.10
CA ASP A 129 -23.65 -11.04 -4.90
C ASP A 129 -22.40 -11.29 -5.75
N VAL A 130 -21.85 -10.25 -6.38
CA VAL A 130 -20.61 -10.35 -7.19
C VAL A 130 -19.40 -10.69 -6.32
N LEU A 131 -19.34 -10.17 -5.10
CA LEU A 131 -18.22 -10.37 -4.19
C LEU A 131 -18.39 -11.58 -3.25
N ASP A 132 -19.49 -12.33 -3.32
CA ASP A 132 -19.85 -13.43 -2.39
C ASP A 132 -19.73 -12.99 -0.91
N ILE A 133 -20.28 -11.82 -0.58
CA ILE A 133 -20.21 -11.20 0.75
C ILE A 133 -21.63 -10.80 1.20
N ASP A 134 -21.89 -10.78 2.50
CA ASP A 134 -23.13 -10.27 3.08
C ASP A 134 -23.32 -8.75 2.78
N VAL A 135 -24.53 -8.39 2.34
CA VAL A 135 -24.98 -7.00 2.14
C VAL A 135 -24.72 -6.13 3.39
N ALA A 136 -24.86 -6.70 4.60
CA ALA A 136 -24.57 -5.98 5.83
C ALA A 136 -23.10 -5.53 5.93
N LEU A 137 -22.15 -6.34 5.42
CA LEU A 137 -20.74 -5.96 5.39
C LEU A 137 -20.48 -4.84 4.37
N ILE A 138 -21.16 -4.86 3.22
CA ILE A 138 -21.10 -3.78 2.22
C ILE A 138 -21.57 -2.47 2.84
N ARG A 139 -22.70 -2.48 3.57
CA ARG A 139 -23.21 -1.31 4.30
C ARG A 139 -22.22 -0.80 5.34
N LYS A 140 -21.60 -1.69 6.12
CA LYS A 140 -20.55 -1.31 7.09
C LYS A 140 -19.36 -0.63 6.42
N LYS A 141 -18.91 -1.11 5.25
CA LYS A 141 -17.82 -0.48 4.48
C LYS A 141 -18.26 0.85 3.85
N ARG A 142 -19.50 0.94 3.37
CA ARG A 142 -20.11 2.17 2.86
C ARG A 142 -20.20 3.23 3.96
N ASP A 143 -20.56 2.85 5.18
CA ASP A 143 -20.73 3.80 6.30
C ASP A 143 -19.46 3.96 7.15
N LEU A 144 -18.31 3.44 6.67
CA LEU A 144 -17.05 3.40 7.43
C LEU A 144 -16.65 4.78 7.96
N LEU A 145 -16.73 5.81 7.11
CA LEU A 145 -16.28 7.16 7.41
C LEU A 145 -17.38 8.05 8.00
N VAL A 146 -18.58 7.52 8.25
CA VAL A 146 -19.65 8.27 8.92
C VAL A 146 -19.20 8.59 10.35
N GLY A 147 -19.21 9.88 10.70
CA GLY A 147 -18.78 10.37 12.02
C GLY A 147 -17.27 10.56 12.18
N ILE A 148 -16.49 10.50 11.09
CA ILE A 148 -15.05 10.80 11.09
C ILE A 148 -14.83 12.15 10.40
N CYS A 149 -14.01 13.02 11.00
CA CYS A 149 -13.63 14.31 10.41
C CYS A 149 -12.74 14.14 9.17
N ALA A 150 -12.82 15.12 8.26
CA ALA A 150 -12.13 15.05 6.97
C ALA A 150 -10.60 15.03 7.12
N GLU A 151 -10.08 15.76 8.11
CA GLU A 151 -8.66 15.87 8.44
C GLU A 151 -8.09 14.51 8.87
N ALA A 152 -8.78 13.79 9.77
CA ALA A 152 -8.37 12.45 10.17
C ALA A 152 -8.44 11.44 9.01
N VAL A 153 -9.41 11.60 8.10
CA VAL A 153 -9.49 10.76 6.89
C VAL A 153 -8.29 11.00 5.97
N GLU A 154 -7.90 12.25 5.74
CA GLU A 154 -6.75 12.57 4.89
C GLU A 154 -5.43 12.08 5.52
N LEU A 155 -5.26 12.18 6.83
CA LEU A 155 -4.09 11.62 7.54
C LEU A 155 -3.96 10.10 7.38
N LEU A 156 -5.09 9.38 7.44
CA LEU A 156 -5.13 7.91 7.36
C LEU A 156 -5.20 7.38 5.92
N LYS A 157 -5.29 8.25 4.92
CA LYS A 157 -5.41 7.87 3.51
C LYS A 157 -4.17 7.13 3.03
N GLY A 158 -4.38 5.97 2.42
CA GLY A 158 -3.28 5.10 1.97
C GLY A 158 -2.54 4.38 3.11
N LYS A 159 -2.99 4.51 4.36
CA LYS A 159 -2.47 3.76 5.51
C LYS A 159 -3.27 2.47 5.73
N ASN A 160 -2.68 1.52 6.44
CA ASN A 160 -3.28 0.21 6.71
C ASN A 160 -4.22 0.23 7.93
N ALA A 161 -5.04 1.29 8.07
CA ALA A 161 -6.05 1.39 9.10
C ALA A 161 -7.20 0.41 8.84
N THR A 162 -7.54 -0.37 9.86
CA THR A 162 -8.60 -1.39 9.78
C THR A 162 -9.97 -0.77 10.05
N SER A 163 -11.05 -1.46 9.66
CA SER A 163 -12.41 -1.01 9.99
C SER A 163 -12.64 -0.88 11.51
N ALA A 164 -11.95 -1.68 12.33
CA ALA A 164 -12.03 -1.61 13.78
C ALA A 164 -11.47 -0.28 14.32
N THR A 165 -10.37 0.20 13.72
CA THR A 165 -9.76 1.50 14.03
C THR A 165 -10.76 2.65 13.85
N PHE A 166 -11.52 2.66 12.74
CA PHE A 166 -12.54 3.70 12.50
C PHE A 166 -13.73 3.60 13.46
N ILE A 167 -14.09 2.39 13.92
CA ILE A 167 -15.10 2.21 14.97
C ILE A 167 -14.63 2.87 16.28
N GLN A 168 -13.34 2.76 16.64
CA GLN A 168 -12.80 3.44 17.81
C GLN A 168 -12.77 4.95 17.62
N LEU A 169 -12.28 5.45 16.48
CA LEU A 169 -12.23 6.89 16.20
C LEU A 169 -13.61 7.56 16.28
N ARG A 170 -14.69 6.86 15.89
CA ARG A 170 -16.06 7.39 15.99
C ARG A 170 -16.51 7.68 17.43
N LYS A 171 -15.85 7.10 18.44
CA LYS A 171 -16.19 7.29 19.86
C LYS A 171 -15.66 8.59 20.45
N VAL A 172 -14.78 9.31 19.75
CA VAL A 172 -14.15 10.55 20.23
C VAL A 172 -14.54 11.75 19.38
N VAL A 173 -14.45 12.94 19.97
CA VAL A 173 -14.74 14.22 19.31
C VAL A 173 -13.77 14.48 18.15
N PRO A 174 -14.15 15.29 17.15
CA PRO A 174 -13.34 15.52 15.94
C PRO A 174 -11.88 15.90 16.22
N MET A 175 -11.62 16.82 17.16
CA MET A 175 -10.25 17.23 17.50
C MET A 175 -9.39 16.04 17.96
N ARG A 176 -9.96 15.14 18.76
CA ARG A 176 -9.26 13.96 19.25
C ARG A 176 -9.07 12.89 18.17
N GLN A 177 -9.97 12.82 17.18
CA GLN A 177 -9.78 11.92 16.02
C GLN A 177 -8.51 12.28 15.24
N ILE A 178 -8.24 13.58 15.07
CA ILE A 178 -7.05 14.09 14.39
C ILE A 178 -5.79 13.70 15.18
N GLU A 179 -5.74 14.01 16.47
CA GLU A 179 -4.62 13.66 17.34
C GLU A 179 -4.34 12.15 17.34
N MET A 180 -5.39 11.32 17.45
CA MET A 180 -5.24 9.87 17.38
C MET A 180 -4.68 9.42 16.03
N ALA A 181 -5.11 10.01 14.92
CA ALA A 181 -4.60 9.70 13.59
C ALA A 181 -3.12 10.11 13.44
N GLU A 182 -2.72 11.27 13.97
CA GLU A 182 -1.33 11.73 14.00
C GLU A 182 -0.44 10.76 14.80
N LEU A 183 -0.87 10.35 15.99
CA LEU A 183 -0.15 9.38 16.82
C LEU A 183 0.00 8.01 16.13
N MET A 184 -1.05 7.53 15.44
CA MET A 184 -0.98 6.30 14.65
C MET A 184 0.02 6.42 13.48
N CYS A 185 0.01 7.56 12.79
CA CYS A 185 0.96 7.83 11.71
C CYS A 185 2.40 7.91 12.22
N ALA A 186 2.64 8.62 13.32
CA ALA A 186 3.95 8.80 13.93
C ALA A 186 4.56 7.46 14.39
N THR A 187 3.74 6.60 15.01
CA THR A 187 4.17 5.28 15.47
C THR A 187 4.12 4.20 14.38
N SER A 188 3.58 4.53 13.20
CA SER A 188 3.28 3.58 12.11
C SER A 188 2.47 2.35 12.59
N ASN A 189 1.62 2.54 13.60
CA ASN A 189 0.83 1.47 14.21
C ASN A 189 -0.67 1.74 14.03
N PHE A 190 -1.30 0.95 13.15
CA PHE A 190 -2.72 1.06 12.81
C PHE A 190 -3.56 -0.10 13.35
N SER A 191 -3.02 -0.84 14.32
CA SER A 191 -3.68 -2.01 14.90
C SER A 191 -4.92 -1.64 15.72
N ASP A 192 -5.88 -2.57 15.79
CA ASP A 192 -7.08 -2.43 16.61
C ASP A 192 -6.72 -2.28 18.10
N SER A 193 -5.74 -3.03 18.59
CA SER A 193 -5.26 -2.93 19.97
C SER A 193 -4.74 -1.54 20.29
N TYR A 194 -3.90 -0.97 19.41
CA TYR A 194 -3.40 0.39 19.62
C TYR A 194 -4.51 1.43 19.60
N SER A 195 -5.48 1.30 18.68
CA SER A 195 -6.64 2.20 18.66
C SER A 195 -7.48 2.13 19.94
N LYS A 196 -7.62 0.93 20.55
CA LYS A 196 -8.28 0.75 21.85
C LYS A 196 -7.48 1.39 22.99
N CYS A 197 -6.16 1.27 22.97
CA CYS A 197 -5.28 1.93 23.95
C CYS A 197 -5.43 3.46 23.87
N LEU A 198 -5.46 4.03 22.67
CA LEU A 198 -5.65 5.48 22.48
C LEU A 198 -7.01 5.96 23.01
N ILE A 199 -8.08 5.16 22.85
CA ILE A 199 -9.38 5.45 23.47
C ILE A 199 -9.34 5.34 24.99
N ALA A 200 -8.67 4.31 25.53
CA ALA A 200 -8.52 4.14 26.98
C ALA A 200 -7.75 5.29 27.64
N ALA A 201 -6.79 5.86 26.92
CA ALA A 201 -6.02 7.04 27.32
C ALA A 201 -6.72 8.37 26.99
N THR A 202 -7.97 8.36 26.50
CA THR A 202 -8.68 9.59 26.15
C THR A 202 -9.52 10.08 27.33
N PRO A 203 -9.37 11.35 27.76
CA PRO A 203 -10.21 11.95 28.80
C PRO A 203 -11.71 11.89 28.48
N ALA A 204 -12.54 11.76 29.51
CA ALA A 204 -14.00 11.65 29.39
C ALA A 204 -14.67 12.82 28.64
N ASP A 205 -14.05 13.99 28.64
CA ASP A 205 -14.57 15.18 27.95
C ASP A 205 -14.34 15.18 26.44
N LEU A 206 -13.43 14.33 25.96
CA LEU A 206 -13.13 14.16 24.53
C LEU A 206 -13.86 12.94 23.93
N LEU A 207 -14.72 12.28 24.70
CA LEU A 207 -15.54 11.14 24.26
C LEU A 207 -16.94 11.62 23.86
N VAL A 208 -17.46 11.09 22.76
CA VAL A 208 -18.81 11.39 22.25
C VAL A 208 -19.87 10.88 23.21
N ASP A 209 -19.71 9.63 23.69
CA ASP A 209 -20.57 9.02 24.69
C ASP A 209 -19.82 8.85 26.02
N LYS A 210 -20.06 9.76 26.96
CA LYS A 210 -19.43 9.77 28.29
C LYS A 210 -19.73 8.49 29.13
N ALA A 211 -20.75 7.72 28.76
CA ALA A 211 -21.17 6.50 29.46
C ALA A 211 -20.60 5.21 28.84
N ALA A 212 -20.23 5.20 27.55
CA ALA A 212 -19.86 3.99 26.82
C ALA A 212 -18.35 3.68 26.86
N SER A 213 -17.53 4.56 27.42
CA SER A 213 -16.06 4.48 27.36
C SER A 213 -15.41 3.64 28.46
N ARG A 214 -16.16 3.18 29.47
CA ARG A 214 -15.57 2.46 30.62
C ARG A 214 -15.38 0.96 30.40
N GLU A 215 -15.90 0.38 29.34
CA GLU A 215 -15.76 -1.06 29.09
C GLU A 215 -14.74 -1.34 27.97
N VAL A 216 -13.46 -1.09 28.27
CA VAL A 216 -12.38 -1.85 27.64
C VAL A 216 -12.25 -3.15 28.45
N GLY A 217 -13.03 -4.17 28.07
CA GLY A 217 -12.98 -5.47 28.73
C GLY A 217 -11.55 -6.01 28.79
N GLY A 218 -11.01 -6.12 30.01
CA GLY A 218 -9.72 -6.76 30.30
C GLY A 218 -8.61 -5.87 30.88
N LEU A 219 -8.76 -4.55 30.99
CA LEU A 219 -7.78 -3.68 31.65
C LEU A 219 -8.31 -3.14 32.99
N SER A 220 -7.48 -3.22 34.04
CA SER A 220 -7.78 -2.61 35.34
C SER A 220 -7.80 -1.08 35.22
N SER A 221 -8.64 -0.41 36.00
CA SER A 221 -8.68 1.07 36.08
C SER A 221 -7.32 1.71 36.39
N ILE A 222 -6.46 0.99 37.10
CA ILE A 222 -5.09 1.42 37.42
C ILE A 222 -4.17 1.36 36.18
N ASP A 223 -4.32 0.33 35.35
CA ASP A 223 -3.53 0.17 34.12
C ASP A 223 -3.94 1.19 33.06
N MET A 224 -5.23 1.53 33.00
CA MET A 224 -5.74 2.60 32.13
C MET A 224 -5.16 3.97 32.55
N ALA A 225 -5.19 4.32 33.84
CA ALA A 225 -4.65 5.59 34.33
C ALA A 225 -3.11 5.69 34.25
N ARG A 226 -2.41 4.53 34.23
CA ARG A 226 -0.97 4.49 33.97
C ARG A 226 -0.68 4.68 32.48
N MET A 227 -1.43 3.99 31.62
CA MET A 227 -1.32 4.12 30.16
C MET A 227 -1.62 5.54 29.69
N GLU A 228 -2.65 6.20 30.26
CA GLU A 228 -2.96 7.60 30.01
C GLU A 228 -1.76 8.51 30.29
N ARG A 229 -1.14 8.37 31.47
CA ARG A 229 0.05 9.16 31.84
C ARG A 229 1.26 8.90 30.93
N GLU A 230 1.51 7.64 30.58
CA GLU A 230 2.62 7.27 29.70
C GLU A 230 2.39 7.80 28.26
N MET A 231 1.15 7.75 27.77
CA MET A 231 0.77 8.29 26.45
C MET A 231 0.80 9.83 26.42
N ASP A 232 0.35 10.50 27.48
CA ASP A 232 0.43 11.96 27.59
C ASP A 232 1.88 12.45 27.65
N SER A 233 2.78 11.68 28.28
CA SER A 233 4.21 11.96 28.23
C SER A 233 4.72 11.81 26.80
N LEU A 234 4.43 10.68 26.16
CA LEU A 234 4.92 10.39 24.81
C LEU A 234 4.40 11.39 23.77
N ALA A 235 3.12 11.79 23.86
CA ALA A 235 2.54 12.78 22.97
C ALA A 235 3.20 14.17 23.13
N ARG A 236 3.53 14.56 24.37
CA ARG A 236 4.28 15.80 24.65
C ARG A 236 5.70 15.74 24.13
N ASP A 237 6.39 14.64 24.37
CA ASP A 237 7.75 14.42 23.86
C ASP A 237 7.75 14.45 22.33
N PHE A 238 6.75 13.85 21.69
CA PHE A 238 6.61 13.88 20.24
C PHE A 238 6.39 15.30 19.71
N LYS A 239 5.47 16.07 20.31
CA LYS A 239 5.22 17.46 19.91
C LYS A 239 6.48 18.33 20.07
N GLN A 240 7.23 18.11 21.15
CA GLN A 240 8.49 18.79 21.36
C GLN A 240 9.54 18.41 20.31
N ILE A 241 9.65 17.13 19.96
CA ILE A 241 10.55 16.66 18.91
C ILE A 241 10.15 17.25 17.55
N ASP A 242 8.86 17.27 17.21
CA ASP A 242 8.39 17.77 15.92
C ASP A 242 8.63 19.29 15.76
N GLU A 243 8.33 20.08 16.80
CA GLU A 243 8.62 21.52 16.85
C GLU A 243 10.13 21.81 16.71
N VAL A 244 10.97 21.00 17.36
CA VAL A 244 12.43 21.14 17.32
C VAL A 244 13.01 20.63 16.01
N HIS A 245 12.43 19.57 15.43
CA HIS A 245 12.88 18.95 14.19
C HIS A 245 12.76 19.93 13.02
N GLY A 246 11.61 20.59 12.85
CA GLY A 246 11.43 21.58 11.79
C GLY A 246 12.43 22.75 11.89
N LYS A 247 12.66 23.27 13.10
CA LYS A 247 13.63 24.34 13.35
C LYS A 247 15.07 23.87 13.09
N ASN A 248 15.44 22.66 13.50
CA ASN A 248 16.77 22.12 13.31
C ASN A 248 17.08 21.85 11.83
N VAL A 249 16.10 21.32 11.07
CA VAL A 249 16.23 21.13 9.63
C VAL A 249 16.42 22.47 8.92
N LEU A 250 15.61 23.48 9.24
CA LEU A 250 15.77 24.82 8.66
C LEU A 250 17.14 25.43 8.98
N ASN A 251 17.56 25.38 10.25
CA ASN A 251 18.88 25.85 10.67
C ASN A 251 19.99 25.12 9.92
N LEU A 252 19.87 23.80 9.75
CA LEU A 252 20.84 22.99 9.02
C LEU A 252 20.91 23.39 7.54
N VAL A 253 19.76 23.61 6.87
CA VAL A 253 19.72 24.11 5.47
C VAL A 253 20.44 25.45 5.36
N ILE A 254 20.17 26.38 6.27
CA ILE A 254 20.78 27.71 6.27
C ILE A 254 22.29 27.60 6.53
N SER A 255 22.71 26.78 7.51
CA SER A 255 24.12 26.54 7.81
C SER A 255 24.86 25.90 6.64
N VAL A 256 24.28 24.89 5.99
CA VAL A 256 24.86 24.25 4.80
C VAL A 256 24.92 25.23 3.62
N GLY A 257 23.88 26.05 3.41
CA GLY A 257 23.86 27.10 2.40
C GLY A 257 24.93 28.17 2.62
N TYR A 258 25.12 28.59 3.88
CA TYR A 258 26.19 29.51 4.25
C TYR A 258 27.58 28.89 4.06
N LEU A 259 27.75 27.61 4.44
CA LEU A 259 29.00 26.88 4.21
C LEU A 259 29.33 26.78 2.72
N ARG A 260 28.36 26.53 1.85
CA ARG A 260 28.57 26.57 0.39
C ARG A 260 29.03 27.95 -0.08
N ALA A 261 28.33 29.01 0.34
CA ALA A 261 28.74 30.38 0.00
C ALA A 261 30.15 30.73 0.50
N LEU A 262 30.56 30.18 1.65
CA LEU A 262 31.90 30.34 2.21
C LEU A 262 32.95 29.57 1.39
N LEU A 263 32.63 28.35 0.95
CA LEU A 263 33.48 27.48 0.14
C LEU A 263 33.55 27.91 -1.35
N ASP A 264 32.60 28.69 -1.84
CA ASP A 264 32.67 29.32 -3.16
C ASP A 264 33.68 30.49 -3.20
N ASN A 265 34.10 31.00 -2.04
CA ASN A 265 35.09 32.06 -1.96
C ASN A 265 36.53 31.51 -2.01
N ALA A 266 37.17 31.65 -3.17
CA ALA A 266 38.53 31.19 -3.42
C ALA A 266 39.59 31.69 -2.41
N ARG A 267 39.40 32.87 -1.80
CA ARG A 267 40.33 33.39 -0.77
C ARG A 267 40.21 32.60 0.52
N VAL A 268 38.99 32.24 0.91
CA VAL A 268 38.70 31.49 2.13
C VAL A 268 39.16 30.04 1.98
N VAL A 269 38.88 29.41 0.84
CA VAL A 269 39.36 28.05 0.54
C VAL A 269 40.88 27.98 0.55
N ARG A 270 41.57 28.96 -0.05
CA ARG A 270 43.04 29.01 -0.05
C ARG A 270 43.62 29.15 1.36
N TYR A 271 42.99 29.96 2.22
CA TYR A 271 43.40 30.11 3.61
C TYR A 271 43.16 28.83 4.43
N LEU A 272 42.00 28.19 4.26
CA LEU A 272 41.66 26.93 4.93
C LEU A 272 42.56 25.79 4.47
N ALA A 273 42.89 25.69 3.17
CA ALA A 273 43.79 24.68 2.66
C ALA A 273 45.23 24.82 3.20
N ALA A 274 45.69 26.05 3.45
CA ALA A 274 47.02 26.33 3.96
C ALA A 274 47.18 26.06 5.46
N ASN A 275 46.15 26.35 6.26
CA ASN A 275 46.23 26.32 7.72
C ASN A 275 45.44 25.16 8.38
N TYR A 276 44.36 24.68 7.74
CA TYR A 276 43.43 23.71 8.30
C TYR A 276 42.85 22.74 7.23
N PRO A 277 43.69 21.94 6.57
CA PRO A 277 43.27 21.08 5.45
C PRO A 277 42.26 19.98 5.87
N GLU A 278 42.36 19.46 7.09
CA GLU A 278 41.42 18.48 7.63
C GLU A 278 40.01 19.06 7.81
N ILE A 279 39.93 20.29 8.35
CA ILE A 279 38.66 20.99 8.55
C ILE A 279 38.02 21.32 7.20
N LEU A 280 38.81 21.74 6.21
CA LEU A 280 38.31 22.00 4.86
C LEU A 280 37.65 20.75 4.25
N THR A 281 38.26 19.59 4.45
CA THR A 281 37.76 18.31 3.93
C THR A 281 36.42 17.95 4.56
N GLU A 282 36.27 18.11 5.88
CA GLU A 282 35.01 17.85 6.58
C GLU A 282 33.92 18.88 6.23
N LEU A 283 34.27 20.16 6.06
CA LEU A 283 33.31 21.18 5.63
C LEU A 283 32.81 20.94 4.21
N GLN A 284 33.68 20.48 3.30
CA GLN A 284 33.29 20.08 1.95
C GLN A 284 32.36 18.87 1.97
N LYS A 285 32.68 17.83 2.76
CA LYS A 285 31.78 16.68 2.95
C LYS A 285 30.40 17.08 3.45
N VAL A 286 30.31 17.98 4.44
CA VAL A 286 29.03 18.48 4.98
C VAL A 286 28.28 19.32 3.94
N ALA A 287 28.98 20.13 3.15
CA ALA A 287 28.38 20.94 2.09
C ALA A 287 27.86 20.10 0.90
N ASP A 288 28.54 18.99 0.59
CA ASP A 288 28.21 18.07 -0.50
C ASP A 288 27.22 16.98 -0.09
N SER A 289 27.03 16.77 1.21
CA SER A 289 26.05 15.85 1.76
C SER A 289 24.65 16.25 1.29
N ARG A 290 24.05 15.44 0.40
CA ARG A 290 22.64 15.52 -0.01
C ARG A 290 21.70 15.11 1.12
N MET A 291 21.80 15.74 2.29
CA MET A 291 20.96 15.38 3.44
C MET A 291 19.50 15.82 3.26
N LEU A 292 19.18 16.68 2.28
CA LEU A 292 17.85 17.30 2.13
C LEU A 292 17.40 17.52 0.67
N GLU A 293 17.86 16.71 -0.29
CA GLU A 293 17.06 16.51 -1.52
C GLU A 293 15.96 15.51 -1.14
N GLY A 294 14.74 16.00 -0.95
CA GLY A 294 13.62 15.19 -0.43
C GLY A 294 13.39 13.89 -1.20
N GLU A 295 12.72 12.96 -0.51
CA GLU A 295 12.09 11.74 -1.01
C GLU A 295 11.08 12.02 -2.15
N THR A 296 11.59 12.55 -3.26
CA THR A 296 10.87 12.88 -4.49
C THR A 296 11.62 12.35 -5.71
N LYS A 297 12.29 11.21 -5.55
CA LYS A 297 12.62 10.34 -6.68
C LYS A 297 11.78 9.08 -6.62
N GLN A 298 10.69 9.13 -7.37
CA GLN A 298 10.01 7.96 -7.90
C GLN A 298 11.05 6.98 -8.46
N ASN A 299 10.90 5.72 -8.07
CA ASN A 299 11.51 4.55 -8.68
C ASN A 299 11.65 4.71 -10.20
N SER A 300 12.90 4.85 -10.65
CA SER A 300 13.30 4.49 -12.01
C SER A 300 14.26 3.31 -11.86
N PRO A 301 14.05 2.18 -12.57
CA PRO A 301 14.89 1.02 -12.42
C PRO A 301 16.27 1.28 -13.06
N GLU A 302 17.33 1.06 -12.30
CA GLU A 302 18.69 0.94 -12.83
C GLU A 302 18.81 -0.33 -13.66
N ASN A 303 19.46 -0.18 -14.82
CA ASN A 303 19.86 -1.26 -15.71
C ASN A 303 20.99 -2.06 -15.06
N ASP A 304 20.71 -3.26 -14.57
CA ASP A 304 21.74 -4.27 -14.34
C ASP A 304 22.10 -4.93 -15.67
N THR A 305 23.30 -4.59 -16.15
CA THR A 305 23.98 -5.32 -17.23
C THR A 305 24.88 -6.34 -16.56
N PRO A 306 24.80 -7.65 -16.85
CA PRO A 306 25.73 -8.62 -16.28
C PRO A 306 27.15 -8.38 -16.83
N PRO A 307 28.21 -8.61 -16.04
CA PRO A 307 29.58 -8.48 -16.52
C PRO A 307 29.88 -9.53 -17.59
N ALA A 308 30.63 -9.11 -18.61
CA ALA A 308 31.23 -9.99 -19.61
C ALA A 308 32.37 -10.78 -18.94
N ASP A 309 32.25 -12.11 -18.93
CA ASP A 309 33.37 -13.00 -18.70
C ASP A 309 34.15 -13.14 -20.00
N ASP A 310 35.26 -12.42 -20.09
CA ASP A 310 36.36 -12.73 -21.00
C ASP A 310 37.15 -13.90 -20.39
N ALA A 311 36.99 -15.08 -20.99
CA ALA A 311 37.94 -16.19 -20.85
C ALA A 311 38.24 -16.75 -22.25
N GLU A 312 39.21 -16.12 -22.93
CA GLU A 312 39.94 -16.75 -24.03
C GLU A 312 41.04 -17.68 -23.48
N SER A 313 41.21 -18.80 -24.18
CA SER A 313 42.46 -19.57 -24.32
C SER A 313 42.89 -20.51 -23.16
N SER A 314 42.41 -21.76 -23.20
CA SER A 314 43.21 -22.97 -23.52
C SER A 314 42.33 -24.20 -23.65
#